data_AF-A0A501PZG0-F1
#
_entry.id   AF-A0A501PZG0-F1
#
_cell.length_a   1.000
_cell.length_b   1.000
_cell.length_c   1.000
_cell.angle_alpha   90.00
_cell.angle_beta   90.00
_cell.angle_gamma   90.00
#
_symmetry.space_group_name_H-M   'P 1'
#
loop_
_entity.id
_entity.type
_entity.pdbx_description
1 polymer ?
#
loop_
_entity_poly.entity_id
_entity_poly.type
_entity_poly.pdbx_seq_one_letter_code
_entity_poly.pdbx_strand_id
1 'polypeptide(L)'
;MKYKYIIPIIIILLIVNSIIQDKNWEKEKRIHDLISNDIKFSGVITDLKISRNHDFGVITIKIKETNRKEFNPILNAKYLFPYAIKDSVAEIYITVSSNLKKGDFVKVDSNNEEAIFSNASGIIYRGQILITSEETNIDFVKENSALTKQYLISILDNL
;
A
#
# COMPACT_ATOMS: atom_id res chain seq x y z
N MET A 1 46.03 -2.47 -29.68
CA MET A 1 44.74 -1.91 -30.18
C MET A 1 43.48 -2.61 -29.64
N LYS A 2 43.57 -3.58 -28.70
CA LYS A 2 42.39 -4.36 -28.24
C LYS A 2 41.38 -3.60 -27.35
N TYR A 3 41.74 -2.43 -26.81
CA TYR A 3 40.89 -1.67 -25.88
C TYR A 3 40.36 -0.33 -26.43
N LYS A 4 40.68 0.01 -27.68
CA LYS A 4 40.27 1.30 -28.29
C LYS A 4 38.75 1.48 -28.32
N TYR A 5 38.00 0.37 -28.39
CA TYR A 5 36.53 0.39 -28.38
C TYR A 5 35.93 0.08 -27.01
N ILE A 6 36.72 -0.37 -26.04
CA ILE A 6 36.22 -0.74 -24.70
C ILE A 6 35.82 0.51 -23.91
N ILE A 7 36.63 1.58 -23.97
CA ILE A 7 36.35 2.84 -23.29
C ILE A 7 35.03 3.49 -23.77
N PRO A 8 34.78 3.69 -25.08
CA PRO A 8 33.51 4.26 -25.53
C PRO A 8 32.30 3.35 -25.23
N ILE A 9 32.46 2.03 -25.24
CA ILE A 9 31.39 1.08 -24.86
C ILE A 9 31.04 1.24 -23.37
N ILE A 10 32.03 1.36 -22.49
CA ILE A 10 31.80 1.61 -21.05
C ILE A 10 31.07 2.93 -20.83
N ILE A 11 31.47 3.98 -21.55
CA ILE A 11 30.81 5.30 -21.46
C ILE A 11 29.34 5.20 -21.90
N ILE A 12 29.05 4.49 -22.99
CA ILE A 12 27.67 4.27 -23.45
C ILE A 12 26.86 3.50 -22.39
N LEU A 13 27.43 2.44 -21.79
CA LEU A 13 26.76 1.68 -20.73
C LEU A 13 26.47 2.54 -19.50
N LEU A 14 27.38 3.43 -19.11
CA LEU A 14 27.16 4.36 -18.00
C LEU A 14 26.05 5.37 -18.32
N ILE A 15 26.00 5.91 -19.54
CA ILE A 15 24.93 6.82 -19.98
C ILE A 15 23.58 6.10 -19.98
N VAL A 16 23.50 4.88 -20.53
CA VAL A 16 22.26 4.09 -20.54
C VAL A 16 21.80 3.78 -19.12
N ASN A 17 22.70 3.38 -18.21
CA ASN A 17 22.37 3.12 -16.82
C ASN A 17 21.87 4.40 -16.12
N SER A 18 22.50 5.56 -16.36
CA SER A 18 22.06 6.84 -15.81
C SER A 18 20.64 7.20 -16.27
N ILE A 19 20.30 6.98 -17.54
CA ILE A 19 18.96 7.26 -18.06
C ILE A 19 17.91 6.31 -17.44
N ILE A 20 18.26 5.03 -17.24
CA ILE A 20 17.37 4.06 -16.61
C ILE A 20 17.12 4.42 -15.14
N GLN A 21 18.17 4.81 -14.40
CA GLN A 21 18.05 5.24 -13.00
C GLN A 21 17.18 6.49 -12.86
N ASP A 22 17.36 7.49 -13.72
CA ASP A 22 16.57 8.72 -13.69
C ASP A 22 15.08 8.45 -13.93
N LYS A 23 14.75 7.59 -14.91
CA LYS A 23 13.36 7.16 -15.15
C LYS A 23 12.75 6.39 -13.97
N ASN A 24 13.53 5.52 -13.32
CA ASN A 24 13.06 4.79 -12.14
C ASN A 24 12.83 5.74 -10.97
N TRP A 25 13.73 6.70 -10.75
CA TRP A 25 13.59 7.73 -9.73
C TRP A 25 12.35 8.60 -9.93
N GLU A 26 12.09 9.07 -11.15
CA GLU A 26 10.86 9.82 -11.44
C GLU A 26 9.61 9.00 -11.17
N LYS A 27 9.63 7.70 -11.50
CA LYS A 27 8.52 6.79 -11.24
C LYS A 27 8.30 6.56 -9.75
N GLU A 28 9.35 6.29 -8.99
CA GLU A 28 9.29 6.13 -7.53
C GLU A 28 8.80 7.40 -6.85
N LYS A 29 9.30 8.56 -7.28
CA LYS A 29 8.83 9.86 -6.78
C LYS A 29 7.34 10.07 -7.02
N ARG A 30 6.83 9.76 -8.22
CA ARG A 30 5.38 9.85 -8.51
C ARG A 30 4.55 8.93 -7.62
N ILE A 31 5.05 7.72 -7.30
CA ILE A 31 4.35 6.78 -6.41
C ILE A 31 4.37 7.31 -4.97
N HIS A 32 5.50 7.84 -4.51
CA HIS A 32 5.63 8.46 -3.20
C HIS A 32 4.65 9.64 -3.05
N ASP A 33 4.59 10.53 -4.04
CA ASP A 33 3.67 11.68 -4.04
C ASP A 33 2.19 11.25 -3.97
N LEU A 34 1.84 10.05 -4.46
CA LEU A 34 0.48 9.50 -4.37
C LEU A 34 0.18 8.92 -2.98
N ILE A 35 1.16 8.33 -2.30
CA ILE A 35 1.01 7.76 -0.95
C ILE A 35 0.98 8.87 0.09
N SER A 36 1.88 9.85 -0.02
CA SER A 36 2.02 11.01 0.88
C SER A 36 0.90 12.04 0.66
N ASN A 37 -0.34 11.63 0.89
CA ASN A 37 -1.56 12.38 0.56
C ASN A 37 -2.27 13.00 1.78
N ASP A 38 -1.56 13.20 2.89
CA ASP A 38 -2.07 13.77 4.14
C ASP A 38 -3.27 13.01 4.72
N ILE A 39 -3.25 11.68 4.68
CA ILE A 39 -4.24 10.83 5.34
C ILE A 39 -3.70 10.29 6.65
N LYS A 40 -4.45 10.57 7.72
CA LYS A 40 -4.17 10.10 9.06
C LYS A 40 -5.44 9.61 9.70
N PHE A 41 -5.41 8.37 10.16
CA PHE A 41 -6.51 7.79 10.91
C PHE A 41 -6.01 6.80 11.95
N SER A 42 -6.84 6.57 12.95
CA SER A 42 -6.57 5.59 13.99
C SER A 42 -7.83 4.92 14.45
N GLY A 43 -7.70 3.71 14.98
CA GLY A 43 -8.86 2.91 15.31
C GLY A 43 -8.53 1.54 15.87
N VAL A 44 -9.56 0.72 16.02
CA VAL A 44 -9.46 -0.64 16.56
C VAL A 44 -9.72 -1.64 15.44
N ILE A 45 -8.91 -2.68 15.37
CA ILE A 45 -9.07 -3.77 14.41
C ILE A 45 -10.34 -4.55 14.75
N THR A 46 -11.26 -4.63 13.80
CA THR A 46 -12.52 -5.39 13.91
C THR A 46 -12.50 -6.67 13.08
N ASP A 47 -11.73 -6.68 11.99
CA ASP A 47 -11.54 -7.88 11.17
C ASP A 47 -10.12 -7.95 10.60
N LEU A 48 -9.64 -9.17 10.35
CA LEU A 48 -8.32 -9.43 9.81
C LEU A 48 -8.37 -10.68 8.94
N LYS A 49 -8.02 -10.52 7.67
CA LYS A 49 -7.91 -11.62 6.70
C LYS A 49 -6.50 -11.64 6.15
N ILE A 50 -5.79 -12.74 6.34
CA ILE A 50 -4.37 -12.87 5.96
C ILE A 50 -4.25 -13.89 4.84
N SER A 51 -3.58 -13.51 3.76
CA SER A 51 -3.19 -14.40 2.68
C SER A 51 -2.16 -15.39 3.20
N ARG A 52 -2.46 -16.69 3.06
CA ARG A 52 -1.58 -17.78 3.52
C ARG A 52 -0.26 -17.89 2.77
N ASN A 53 -0.13 -17.20 1.63
CA ASN A 53 1.00 -17.35 0.72
C ASN A 53 1.97 -16.16 0.71
N HIS A 54 1.61 -15.02 1.31
CA HIS A 54 2.39 -13.79 1.15
C HIS A 54 2.39 -12.86 2.38
N ASP A 55 1.93 -13.36 3.53
CA ASP A 55 1.77 -12.58 4.77
C ASP A 55 1.08 -11.22 4.55
N PHE A 56 0.26 -11.11 3.51
CA PHE A 56 -0.44 -9.88 3.12
C PHE A 56 -1.87 -9.92 3.65
N GLY A 57 -2.32 -8.84 4.27
CA GLY A 57 -3.57 -8.80 4.99
C GLY A 57 -4.51 -7.70 4.54
N VAL A 58 -5.81 -8.00 4.57
CA VAL A 58 -6.88 -7.00 4.61
C VAL A 58 -7.29 -6.83 6.07
N ILE A 59 -7.10 -5.62 6.60
CA ILE A 59 -7.38 -5.30 8.01
C ILE A 59 -8.49 -4.29 8.07
N THR A 60 -9.64 -4.67 8.63
CA THR A 60 -10.78 -3.77 8.82
C THR A 60 -10.71 -3.10 10.18
N ILE A 61 -10.92 -1.79 10.19
CA ILE A 61 -10.69 -0.91 11.32
C ILE A 61 -11.95 -0.10 11.59
N LYS A 62 -12.40 -0.11 12.84
CA LYS A 62 -13.36 0.88 13.33
C LYS A 62 -12.61 2.14 13.71
N ILE A 63 -12.85 3.21 12.98
CA ILE A 63 -12.17 4.50 13.13
C ILE A 63 -12.60 5.15 14.44
N LYS A 64 -11.60 5.65 15.19
CA LYS A 64 -11.78 6.55 16.33
C LYS A 64 -11.48 8.00 15.96
N GLU A 65 -10.41 8.21 15.19
CA GLU A 65 -9.98 9.53 14.74
C GLU A 65 -9.56 9.46 13.28
N THR A 66 -9.92 10.46 12.49
CA THR A 66 -9.49 10.60 11.11
C THR A 66 -9.51 12.06 10.69
N ASN A 67 -8.60 12.46 9.81
CA ASN A 67 -8.63 13.79 9.17
C ASN A 67 -9.38 13.81 7.82
N ARG A 68 -9.89 12.65 7.38
CA ARG A 68 -10.71 12.47 6.18
C ARG A 68 -11.86 11.50 6.45
N LYS A 69 -13.08 11.87 6.06
CA LYS A 69 -14.27 11.00 6.21
C LYS A 69 -14.33 9.90 5.17
N GLU A 70 -13.77 10.16 4.00
CA GLU A 70 -13.78 9.26 2.87
C GLU A 70 -12.43 9.32 2.16
N PHE A 71 -11.96 8.16 1.73
CA PHE A 71 -10.85 8.01 0.81
C PHE A 71 -11.07 6.75 0.02
N ASN A 72 -11.24 6.89 -1.28
CA ASN A 72 -11.40 5.76 -2.16
C ASN A 72 -10.02 5.34 -2.67
N PRO A 73 -9.55 4.10 -2.38
CA PRO A 73 -8.34 3.61 -3.00
C PRO A 73 -8.55 3.60 -4.52
N ILE A 74 -7.65 4.24 -5.26
CA ILE A 74 -7.66 4.12 -6.71
C ILE A 74 -7.21 2.69 -7.03
N LEU A 75 -8.18 1.79 -7.19
CA LEU A 75 -7.96 0.49 -7.82
C LEU A 75 -8.00 0.70 -9.33
N ASN A 76 -6.83 0.86 -9.94
CA ASN A 76 -6.70 0.46 -11.33
C ASN A 76 -6.19 -0.99 -11.35
N ALA A 77 -6.42 -1.73 -12.44
CA ALA A 77 -6.06 -3.15 -12.52
C ALA A 77 -4.58 -3.45 -12.23
N LYS A 78 -3.72 -2.43 -12.20
CA LYS A 78 -2.27 -2.53 -12.08
C LYS A 78 -1.71 -2.09 -10.71
N TYR A 79 -2.46 -1.28 -9.94
CA TYR A 79 -1.97 -0.66 -8.71
C TYR A 79 -3.09 -0.63 -7.66
N LEU A 80 -2.74 -1.02 -6.45
CA LEU A 80 -3.60 -0.97 -5.27
C LEU A 80 -3.04 0.02 -4.26
N PHE A 81 -3.85 1.02 -3.90
CA PHE A 81 -3.57 1.92 -2.79
C PHE A 81 -3.66 1.18 -1.45
N PRO A 82 -2.82 1.50 -0.46
CA PRO A 82 -2.66 0.70 0.76
C PRO A 82 -3.81 0.83 1.76
N TYR A 83 -4.81 1.67 1.51
CA TYR A 83 -5.93 1.86 2.42
C TYR A 83 -7.17 2.44 1.75
N ALA A 84 -8.32 2.21 2.39
CA ALA A 84 -9.62 2.76 2.05
C ALA A 84 -10.29 3.33 3.30
N ILE A 85 -11.05 4.42 3.16
CA ILE A 85 -11.81 5.02 4.26
C ILE A 85 -13.22 5.28 3.77
N LYS A 86 -14.21 4.84 4.55
CA LYS A 86 -15.62 5.14 4.33
C LYS A 86 -16.30 5.35 5.68
N ASP A 87 -16.69 6.58 5.95
CA ASP A 87 -17.34 7.01 7.18
C ASP A 87 -16.55 6.65 8.46
N SER A 88 -17.03 5.64 9.18
CA SER A 88 -16.47 5.18 10.46
C SER A 88 -15.64 3.90 10.32
N VAL A 89 -15.44 3.43 9.10
CA VAL A 89 -14.71 2.21 8.78
C VAL A 89 -13.55 2.53 7.85
N ALA A 90 -12.37 1.99 8.17
CA ALA A 90 -11.23 1.97 7.28
C ALA A 90 -10.81 0.53 6.99
N GLU A 91 -10.15 0.33 5.86
CA GLU A 91 -9.39 -0.86 5.58
C GLU A 91 -7.94 -0.48 5.27
N ILE A 92 -7.00 -1.32 5.68
CA ILE A 92 -5.60 -1.25 5.23
C ILE A 92 -5.20 -2.57 4.60
N TYR A 93 -4.34 -2.48 3.58
CA TYR A 93 -3.84 -3.58 2.78
C TYR A 93 -2.32 -3.58 2.85
N ILE A 94 -1.77 -4.43 3.69
CA ILE A 94 -0.35 -4.40 4.05
C ILE A 94 0.14 -5.79 4.45
N THR A 95 1.45 -6.02 4.38
CA THR A 95 2.07 -7.17 5.03
C THR A 95 1.85 -7.09 6.54
N VAL A 96 1.40 -8.20 7.13
CA VAL A 96 0.98 -8.30 8.54
C VAL A 96 1.84 -9.28 9.32
N SER A 97 2.07 -8.93 10.59
CA SER A 97 2.65 -9.88 11.56
C SER A 97 1.60 -10.89 12.03
N SER A 98 2.02 -12.14 12.25
CA SER A 98 1.18 -13.21 12.81
C SER A 98 0.64 -12.92 14.21
N ASN A 99 1.22 -11.95 14.93
CA ASN A 99 0.81 -11.58 16.29
C ASN A 99 -0.38 -10.60 16.34
N LEU A 100 -0.82 -10.10 15.18
CA LEU A 100 -1.90 -9.12 15.10
C LEU A 100 -3.27 -9.78 15.27
N LYS A 101 -4.18 -9.16 16.04
CA LYS A 101 -5.51 -9.70 16.31
C LYS A 101 -6.58 -8.62 16.42
N LYS A 102 -7.84 -9.07 16.39
CA LYS A 102 -9.01 -8.21 16.66
C LYS A 102 -8.89 -7.58 18.05
N GLY A 103 -9.26 -6.32 18.16
CA GLY A 103 -9.15 -5.53 19.38
C GLY A 103 -7.83 -4.77 19.53
N ASP A 104 -6.80 -5.08 18.75
CA ASP A 104 -5.58 -4.28 18.71
C ASP A 104 -5.86 -2.90 18.09
N PHE A 105 -5.02 -1.94 18.44
CA PHE A 105 -5.09 -0.56 17.96
C PHE A 105 -4.16 -0.37 16.77
N VAL A 106 -4.57 0.49 15.84
CA VAL A 106 -3.76 0.89 14.70
C VAL A 106 -3.80 2.40 14.52
N LYS A 107 -2.66 2.97 14.16
CA LYS A 107 -2.50 4.36 13.74
C LYS A 107 -1.79 4.39 12.40
N VAL A 108 -2.38 5.08 11.43
CA VAL A 108 -1.84 5.23 10.07
C VAL A 108 -1.48 6.69 9.84
N ASP A 109 -0.30 6.91 9.25
CA ASP A 109 0.18 8.21 8.81
C ASP A 109 0.77 8.08 7.39
N SER A 110 0.02 8.54 6.40
CA SER A 110 0.39 8.42 4.99
C SER A 110 1.67 9.16 4.63
N ASN A 111 1.94 10.29 5.28
CA ASN A 111 3.11 11.13 4.99
C ASN A 111 4.41 10.51 5.55
N ASN A 112 4.28 9.63 6.55
CA ASN A 112 5.39 8.85 7.07
C ASN A 112 5.41 7.42 6.49
N GLU A 113 4.48 7.11 5.58
CA GLU A 113 4.28 5.77 5.00
C GLU A 113 4.21 4.65 6.05
N GLU A 114 3.62 4.92 7.22
CA GLU A 114 3.64 4.01 8.37
C GLU A 114 2.24 3.65 8.88
N ALA A 115 2.08 2.38 9.24
CA ALA A 115 1.01 1.87 10.10
C ALA A 115 1.62 1.28 11.38
N ILE A 116 1.32 1.89 12.52
CA ILE A 116 1.76 1.42 13.84
C ILE A 116 0.63 0.60 14.46
N PHE A 117 0.92 -0.65 14.81
CA PHE A 117 0.02 -1.56 15.50
C PHE A 117 0.44 -1.71 16.95
N SER A 118 -0.50 -1.60 17.88
CA SER A 118 -0.24 -1.65 19.32
C SER A 118 -1.39 -2.30 20.09
N ASN A 119 -1.08 -2.73 21.31
CA ASN A 119 -2.05 -3.18 22.29
C ASN A 119 -1.69 -2.63 23.69
N ALA A 120 -2.34 -3.12 24.73
CA ALA A 120 -2.08 -2.71 26.12
C ALA A 120 -0.62 -2.96 26.57
N SER A 121 0.08 -3.92 25.95
CA SER A 121 1.48 -4.24 26.25
C SER A 121 2.49 -3.38 25.47
N GLY A 122 2.04 -2.52 24.55
CA GLY A 122 2.89 -1.64 23.75
C GLY A 122 2.77 -1.88 22.24
N ILE A 123 3.81 -1.51 21.51
CA ILE A 123 3.87 -1.67 20.05
C ILE A 123 4.08 -3.14 19.70
N ILE A 124 3.22 -3.67 18.84
CA ILE A 124 3.31 -5.03 18.31
C ILE A 124 4.18 -5.03 17.06
N TYR A 125 3.89 -4.11 16.13
CA TYR A 125 4.48 -4.09 14.81
C TYR A 125 4.39 -2.68 14.19
N ARG A 126 5.38 -2.33 13.37
CA ARG A 126 5.38 -1.16 12.50
C ARG A 126 5.42 -1.64 11.07
N GLY A 127 4.33 -1.45 10.36
CA GLY A 127 4.20 -1.79 8.95
C GLY A 127 4.43 -0.59 8.05
N GLN A 128 5.07 -0.83 6.92
CA GLN A 128 5.19 0.17 5.86
C GLN A 128 3.97 0.09 4.92
N ILE A 129 3.27 1.20 4.73
CA ILE A 129 2.15 1.29 3.77
C ILE A 129 2.68 1.64 2.38
N LEU A 130 2.45 0.76 1.41
CA LEU A 130 2.99 0.87 0.06
C LEU A 130 1.90 0.63 -0.99
N ILE A 131 1.95 1.35 -2.11
CA ILE A 131 1.17 0.96 -3.30
C ILE A 131 1.77 -0.32 -3.86
N THR A 132 0.95 -1.36 -3.97
CA THR A 132 1.40 -2.64 -4.54
C THR A 132 0.92 -2.78 -5.98
N SER A 133 1.76 -3.36 -6.84
CA SER A 133 1.39 -3.81 -8.19
C SER A 133 1.40 -5.33 -8.32
N GLU A 134 1.47 -6.06 -7.20
CA GLU A 134 1.46 -7.52 -7.21
C GLU A 134 0.04 -8.05 -7.42
N GLU A 135 -0.17 -8.76 -8.51
CA GLU A 135 -1.48 -9.28 -8.91
C GLU A 135 -2.10 -10.16 -7.81
N THR A 136 -1.30 -11.00 -7.14
CA THR A 136 -1.77 -11.85 -6.03
C THR A 136 -2.31 -11.06 -4.84
N ASN A 137 -1.70 -9.92 -4.51
CA ASN A 137 -2.17 -9.07 -3.41
C ASN A 137 -3.42 -8.31 -3.85
N ILE A 138 -3.44 -7.81 -5.10
CA ILE A 138 -4.58 -7.12 -5.68
C ILE A 138 -5.81 -8.04 -5.68
N ASP A 139 -5.67 -9.27 -6.17
CA ASP A 139 -6.77 -10.22 -6.25
C ASP A 139 -7.24 -10.65 -4.86
N PHE A 140 -6.31 -10.85 -3.92
CA PHE A 140 -6.67 -11.10 -2.53
C PHE A 140 -7.52 -9.96 -1.94
N VAL A 141 -7.19 -8.70 -2.20
CA VAL A 141 -8.01 -7.55 -1.77
C VAL A 141 -9.38 -7.57 -2.44
N LYS A 142 -9.46 -7.80 -3.76
CA LYS A 142 -10.75 -7.85 -4.49
C LYS A 142 -11.70 -8.90 -3.89
N GLU A 143 -11.17 -10.04 -3.48
CA GLU A 143 -11.96 -11.13 -2.89
C GLU A 143 -12.40 -10.84 -1.45
N ASN A 144 -11.57 -10.14 -0.68
CA ASN A 144 -11.69 -10.08 0.78
C ASN A 144 -12.11 -8.74 1.36
N SER A 145 -11.92 -7.63 0.62
CA SER A 145 -12.29 -6.28 1.04
C SER A 145 -13.81 -6.07 0.98
N ALA A 146 -14.34 -5.46 2.03
CA ALA A 146 -15.73 -5.00 2.05
C ALA A 146 -15.88 -3.62 1.39
N LEU A 147 -14.88 -2.75 1.56
CA LEU A 147 -14.95 -1.37 1.05
C LEU A 147 -14.69 -1.27 -0.45
N THR A 148 -13.85 -2.12 -1.04
CA THR A 148 -13.55 -2.07 -2.49
C THR A 148 -14.46 -2.97 -3.33
N LYS A 149 -15.04 -4.03 -2.75
CA LYS A 149 -16.01 -4.88 -3.45
C LYS A 149 -17.26 -4.13 -3.90
N GLN A 150 -17.74 -3.16 -3.12
CA GLN A 150 -18.85 -2.28 -3.53
C GLN A 150 -18.53 -1.48 -4.80
N TYR A 151 -17.27 -1.09 -5.01
CA TYR A 151 -16.87 -0.32 -6.19
C TYR A 151 -16.69 -1.18 -7.44
N LEU A 152 -16.20 -2.41 -7.30
CA LEU A 152 -16.09 -3.35 -8.44
C LEU A 152 -17.47 -3.66 -9.03
N ILE A 153 -18.47 -3.86 -8.17
CA ILE A 153 -19.86 -4.07 -8.60
C ILE A 153 -20.37 -2.82 -9.35
N SER A 154 -20.12 -1.62 -8.82
CA SER A 154 -20.56 -0.37 -9.46
C SER A 154 -19.89 -0.08 -10.82
N ILE A 155 -18.69 -0.60 -11.08
CA ILE A 155 -18.02 -0.47 -12.38
C ILE A 155 -18.58 -1.48 -13.37
N LEU A 156 -18.87 -2.71 -12.92
CA LEU A 156 -19.46 -3.75 -13.75
C LEU A 156 -20.92 -3.44 -14.14
N ASP A 157 -21.67 -2.77 -13.28
CA ASP A 157 -23.05 -2.33 -13.56
C ASP A 157 -23.13 -1.15 -14.55
N ASN A 158 -22.00 -0.49 -14.84
CA ASN A 158 -21.89 0.65 -15.75
C ASN A 158 -21.22 0.29 -17.10
N LEU A 159 -21.08 -1.01 -17.41
CA LEU A 159 -20.60 -1.56 -18.69
C LEU A 159 -21.72 -2.32 -19.40
#